data_AF-A0A438K504-F1
#
_entry.id   AF-A0A438K504-F1
#
_cell.length_a   1.000
_cell.length_b   1.000
_cell.length_c   1.000
_cell.angle_alpha   90.00
_cell.angle_beta   90.00
_cell.angle_gamma   90.00
#
_symmetry.space_group_name_H-M   'P 1'
#
loop_
_entity.id
_entity.type
_entity.pdbx_description
1 polymer ?
#
loop_
_entity_poly.entity_id
_entity_poly.type
_entity_poly.pdbx_seq_one_letter_code
_entity_poly.pdbx_strand_id
1 'polypeptide(L)'
;MAPYCRVIKSAKNASGSTLFSNLQLVEGEIILDIDGTVPTQPVLQHIGISAWPGELLYVAESRASYMIFMHLDVHCSFLTNLCFFPGRLTLTNYALYFESLGVGLYDKASRYDLATDMKQVIKPELTGPLGARLFDRAVMYKSISVSEPVYLEFPEFKSNSRRDYWLDICIEILHVHKFIRKYNLKEMQQSEVLARAILGIFRYRAVREAFHIFSSQYKSLLVFNLAESLPGGDLISEALYSRLALLNASATQDDVLGSSYAGQNLKIFPVSLFTLSRHGFILQKEAVMSGEAIFPVGDVWVGETNPLEIAVKQSIWDKGRAEAAQATVDQVKVEGIDTNIAVMKELLFPVIKCAERLLLLASWEDPVKSTVFLLLTCYVIHRGWIRYILPSIFVFLAVFMLWCRHFNKGKPLEAFRVMPPPHRNAVELLLALQELVSQIEGIIQAGNIILLKIRALVFAMLPQASDRIALLLVFMAAVLAFLPIRYLTTLIFVEAFTRQMPLRKDSSDRLVRRAREWWIRIPAAPVQLIKTDAKKKKK
;
A
#
# COMPACT_ATOMS: atom_id res chain seq x y z
N MET A 1 1.88 41.62 -11.26
CA MET A 1 2.63 40.57 -12.00
C MET A 1 1.91 39.24 -11.82
N ALA A 2 1.53 38.56 -12.90
CA ALA A 2 0.77 37.32 -12.83
C ALA A 2 1.49 36.24 -11.99
N PRO A 3 0.78 35.41 -11.20
CA PRO A 3 1.39 34.41 -10.30
C PRO A 3 2.41 33.52 -11.00
N TYR A 4 2.08 33.05 -12.21
CA TYR A 4 2.96 32.19 -13.02
C TYR A 4 4.29 32.87 -13.38
N CYS A 5 4.26 34.14 -13.77
CA CYS A 5 5.49 34.87 -14.11
C CYS A 5 6.35 35.15 -12.87
N ARG A 6 5.75 35.24 -11.67
CA ARG A 6 6.49 35.37 -10.41
C ARG A 6 7.22 34.07 -10.07
N VAL A 7 6.54 32.93 -10.20
CA VAL A 7 7.12 31.60 -10.01
C VAL A 7 8.31 31.37 -10.93
N ILE A 8 8.16 31.65 -12.23
CA ILE A 8 9.27 31.50 -13.18
C ILE A 8 10.47 32.38 -12.83
N LYS A 9 10.24 33.65 -12.48
CA LYS A 9 11.33 34.54 -12.05
C LYS A 9 12.01 34.02 -10.78
N SER A 10 11.23 33.51 -9.82
CA SER A 10 11.77 32.93 -8.58
C SER A 10 12.64 31.70 -8.86
N ALA A 11 12.18 30.76 -9.70
CA ALA A 11 12.93 29.59 -10.07
C ALA A 11 14.20 29.93 -10.89
N LYS A 12 14.12 30.94 -11.76
CA LYS A 12 15.28 31.45 -12.52
C LYS A 12 16.33 32.08 -11.61
N ASN A 13 15.90 32.91 -10.65
CA ASN A 13 16.80 33.52 -9.68
C ASN A 13 17.47 32.46 -8.79
N ALA A 14 16.73 31.45 -8.35
CA ALA A 14 17.28 30.33 -7.59
C ALA A 14 18.32 29.54 -8.39
N SER A 15 18.06 29.29 -9.67
CA SER A 15 19.00 28.58 -10.56
C SER A 15 20.26 29.40 -10.90
N GLY A 16 20.17 30.73 -10.89
CA GLY A 16 21.29 31.65 -11.14
C GLY A 16 22.11 32.04 -9.89
N SER A 17 21.60 31.84 -8.67
CA SER A 17 22.25 32.26 -7.43
C SER A 17 23.14 31.18 -6.79
N THR A 18 23.86 30.40 -7.60
CA THR A 18 24.92 29.46 -7.14
C THR A 18 26.01 30.12 -6.28
N LEU A 19 26.00 31.44 -6.14
CA LEU A 19 26.85 32.22 -5.24
C LEU A 19 26.47 32.15 -3.74
N PHE A 20 25.30 31.61 -3.35
CA PHE A 20 24.83 31.61 -1.95
C PHE A 20 24.45 30.24 -1.35
N SER A 21 24.70 29.13 -2.06
CA SER A 21 24.43 27.77 -1.55
C SER A 21 25.59 26.83 -1.85
N ASN A 22 26.07 26.08 -0.86
CA ASN A 22 27.07 25.01 -0.99
C ASN A 22 26.56 23.77 -1.78
N LEU A 23 25.43 23.89 -2.48
CA LEU A 23 24.83 22.85 -3.30
C LEU A 23 25.65 22.64 -4.57
N GLN A 24 26.43 21.56 -4.60
CA GLN A 24 27.08 21.05 -5.81
C GLN A 24 26.02 20.40 -6.71
N LEU A 25 25.31 21.21 -7.50
CA LEU A 25 24.38 20.71 -8.51
C LEU A 25 25.14 20.04 -9.67
N VAL A 26 24.60 18.93 -10.15
CA VAL A 26 25.13 18.24 -11.35
C VAL A 26 24.77 19.05 -12.60
N GLU A 27 25.60 19.00 -13.65
CA GLU A 27 25.31 19.71 -14.91
C GLU A 27 23.94 19.29 -15.48
N GLY A 28 23.06 20.28 -15.73
CA GLY A 28 21.67 20.04 -16.18
C GLY A 28 20.61 19.89 -15.07
N GLU A 29 20.98 20.01 -13.79
CA GLU A 29 20.01 20.11 -12.69
C GLU A 29 19.37 21.51 -12.61
N ILE A 30 18.04 21.56 -12.53
CA ILE A 30 17.25 22.78 -12.37
C ILE A 30 16.56 22.75 -11.01
N ILE A 31 16.66 23.85 -10.27
CA ILE A 31 15.92 24.04 -9.02
C ILE A 31 14.46 24.36 -9.33
N LEU A 32 13.56 23.55 -8.79
CA LEU A 32 12.11 23.66 -8.98
C LEU A 32 11.43 24.42 -7.85
N ASP A 33 11.80 24.12 -6.61
CA ASP A 33 11.33 24.84 -5.43
C ASP A 33 12.32 24.76 -4.27
N ILE A 34 12.25 25.75 -3.38
CA ILE A 34 13.06 25.87 -2.17
C ILE A 34 12.14 26.27 -1.02
N ASP A 35 12.26 25.61 0.12
CA ASP A 35 11.47 25.90 1.32
C ASP A 35 12.30 25.73 2.61
N GLY A 36 11.87 26.36 3.70
CA GLY A 36 12.64 26.41 4.96
C GLY A 36 13.73 27.49 4.99
N THR A 37 13.72 28.44 4.05
CA THR A 37 14.64 29.59 4.03
C THR A 37 14.33 30.62 5.10
N VAL A 38 13.09 30.66 5.59
CA VAL A 38 12.66 31.55 6.67
C VAL A 38 12.86 30.83 8.02
N PRO A 39 13.63 31.39 8.96
CA PRO A 39 13.96 30.72 10.23
C PRO A 39 12.73 30.48 11.13
N THR A 40 11.60 31.13 10.85
CA THR A 40 10.34 30.94 11.59
C THR A 40 9.53 29.72 11.13
N GLN A 41 9.88 29.09 9.99
CA GLN A 41 9.19 27.92 9.46
C GLN A 41 10.16 26.92 8.80
N PRO A 42 11.15 26.37 9.53
CA PRO A 42 12.09 25.39 8.99
C PRO A 42 11.39 24.06 8.65
N VAL A 43 12.01 23.27 7.77
CA VAL A 43 11.66 21.85 7.61
C VAL A 43 12.52 21.06 8.59
N LEU A 44 11.92 20.15 9.37
CA LEU A 44 12.65 19.34 10.33
C LEU A 44 12.93 17.97 9.73
N GLN A 45 14.18 17.53 9.74
CA GLN A 45 14.56 16.18 9.34
C GLN A 45 14.85 15.31 10.56
N HIS A 46 14.36 14.07 10.56
CA HIS A 46 14.82 13.04 11.48
C HIS A 46 14.93 11.66 10.79
N ILE A 47 15.67 10.75 11.41
CA ILE A 47 15.93 9.39 10.90
C ILE A 47 15.37 8.39 11.92
N GLY A 48 14.73 7.31 11.46
CA GLY A 48 14.34 6.20 12.33
C GLY A 48 12.92 6.31 12.93
N ILE A 49 12.78 6.40 14.26
CA ILE A 49 11.46 6.35 14.93
C ILE A 49 10.90 7.78 15.06
N SER A 50 9.66 7.99 14.60
CA SER A 50 8.91 9.23 14.86
C SER A 50 8.46 9.26 16.31
N ALA A 51 9.22 9.94 17.17
CA ALA A 51 8.82 10.19 18.56
C ALA A 51 8.45 11.66 18.71
N TRP A 52 7.18 11.94 19.00
CA TRP A 52 6.74 13.30 19.34
C TRP A 52 7.37 13.74 20.66
N PRO A 53 7.82 15.01 20.77
CA PRO A 53 8.20 15.63 22.03
C PRO A 53 6.94 16.07 22.79
N GLY A 54 6.03 15.13 23.07
CA GLY A 54 4.73 15.41 23.70
C GLY A 54 4.79 15.68 25.21
N GLU A 55 5.87 15.29 25.89
CA GLU A 55 6.00 15.47 27.35
C GLU A 55 6.78 16.72 27.79
N LEU A 56 7.40 17.47 26.87
CA LEU A 56 8.23 18.65 27.22
C LEU A 56 7.62 20.00 26.85
N LEU A 57 6.48 20.04 26.16
CA LEU A 57 5.89 21.27 25.65
C LEU A 57 4.82 21.92 26.55
N TYR A 58 4.55 21.36 27.74
CA TYR A 58 3.69 22.01 28.73
C TYR A 58 4.35 23.15 29.51
N VAL A 59 5.62 23.48 29.25
CA VAL A 59 6.36 24.51 30.02
C VAL A 59 6.80 25.73 29.18
N ALA A 60 6.62 25.73 27.85
CA ALA A 60 7.16 26.80 26.99
C ALA A 60 6.10 27.82 26.54
N GLU A 61 5.42 28.45 27.48
CA GLU A 61 4.52 29.59 27.21
C GLU A 61 5.28 30.92 27.35
N SER A 62 6.30 31.15 26.50
CA SER A 62 6.82 32.50 26.27
C SER A 62 7.73 32.61 25.04
N ARG A 63 7.60 33.71 24.31
CA ARG A 63 8.31 34.04 23.05
C ARG A 63 9.85 34.08 23.15
N ALA A 64 10.43 33.85 24.32
CA ALA A 64 11.88 33.88 24.56
C ALA A 64 12.58 32.51 24.47
N SER A 65 11.84 31.39 24.35
CA SER A 65 12.42 30.05 24.53
C SER A 65 13.08 29.44 23.28
N TYR A 66 12.92 30.03 22.10
CA TYR A 66 13.61 29.55 20.88
C TYR A 66 15.13 29.68 20.98
N MET A 67 15.62 30.60 21.83
CA MET A 67 17.05 30.87 22.00
C MET A 67 17.72 29.95 23.04
N ILE A 68 16.94 29.29 23.91
CA ILE A 68 17.47 28.45 25.00
C ILE A 68 17.82 27.04 24.50
N PHE A 69 17.16 26.56 23.44
CA PHE A 69 17.48 25.25 22.85
C PHE A 69 18.81 25.21 22.09
N MET A 70 19.42 26.35 21.77
CA MET A 70 20.74 26.41 21.13
C MET A 70 21.92 26.29 22.10
N HIS A 71 21.69 26.30 23.42
CA HIS A 71 22.77 26.50 24.40
C HIS A 71 22.99 25.38 25.43
N LEU A 72 22.29 24.26 25.33
CA LEU A 72 22.61 23.08 26.12
C LEU A 72 23.28 22.01 25.25
N ASP A 73 24.58 22.22 25.05
CA ASP A 73 25.50 21.11 24.84
C ASP A 73 25.88 20.56 26.22
N VAL A 74 26.19 19.26 26.28
CA VAL A 74 26.66 18.48 27.46
C VAL A 74 25.60 17.60 28.16
N HIS A 75 25.80 16.28 27.97
CA HIS A 75 25.25 15.11 28.68
C HIS A 75 23.84 14.62 28.32
N CYS A 76 23.72 13.82 27.23
CA CYS A 76 22.69 12.77 27.20
C CYS A 76 22.96 11.63 26.19
N SER A 77 23.53 10.53 26.67
CA SER A 77 23.72 9.27 25.93
C SER A 77 22.43 8.42 25.78
N PHE A 78 21.26 8.99 26.10
CA PHE A 78 19.94 8.35 25.97
C PHE A 78 19.02 9.05 24.93
N LEU A 79 19.45 10.19 24.36
CA LEU A 79 18.68 11.02 23.42
C LEU A 79 19.18 10.96 21.96
N THR A 80 20.11 10.06 21.64
CA THR A 80 20.74 9.98 20.30
C THR A 80 19.77 9.63 19.17
N ASN A 81 18.54 9.20 19.46
CA ASN A 81 17.53 8.83 18.47
C ASN A 81 16.42 9.88 18.27
N LEU A 82 16.56 11.09 18.86
CA LEU A 82 15.55 12.16 18.81
C LEU A 82 16.12 13.51 18.36
N CYS A 83 17.13 13.51 17.48
CA CYS A 83 17.64 14.73 16.89
C CYS A 83 16.80 15.14 15.67
N PHE A 84 15.98 16.18 15.84
CA PHE A 84 15.37 16.90 14.73
C PHE A 84 16.36 17.95 14.23
N PHE A 85 16.74 17.86 12.96
CA PHE A 85 17.60 18.85 12.32
C PHE A 85 16.74 19.86 11.56
N PRO A 86 16.68 21.13 11.98
CA PRO A 86 16.01 22.16 11.20
C PRO A 86 16.85 22.49 9.97
N GLY A 87 16.20 22.67 8.83
CA GLY A 87 16.90 22.89 7.58
C GLY A 87 16.05 23.42 6.44
N ARG A 88 16.73 23.58 5.31
CA ARG A 88 16.19 24.00 4.02
C ARG A 88 16.03 22.80 3.11
N LEU A 89 14.88 22.71 2.46
CA LEU A 89 14.55 21.68 1.49
C LEU A 89 14.60 22.28 0.07
N THR A 90 15.31 21.63 -0.84
CA THR A 90 15.44 22.06 -2.24
C THR A 90 15.09 20.88 -3.15
N LEU A 91 14.09 21.05 -4.02
CA LEU A 91 13.75 20.05 -5.04
C LEU A 91 14.36 20.44 -6.38
N THR A 92 14.97 19.47 -7.04
CA THR A 92 15.43 19.58 -8.42
C THR A 92 14.68 18.61 -9.33
N ASN A 93 14.95 18.68 -10.63
CA ASN A 93 14.47 17.71 -11.61
C ASN A 93 15.06 16.29 -11.46
N TYR A 94 16.06 16.06 -10.59
CA TYR A 94 16.68 14.73 -10.40
C TYR A 94 16.69 14.23 -8.95
N ALA A 95 16.80 15.13 -7.97
CA ALA A 95 16.96 14.77 -6.57
C ALA A 95 16.32 15.80 -5.63
N LEU A 96 16.03 15.33 -4.41
CA LEU A 96 15.63 16.16 -3.28
C LEU A 96 16.84 16.39 -2.37
N TYR A 97 17.13 17.64 -2.04
CA TYR A 97 18.26 18.03 -1.21
C TYR A 97 17.77 18.62 0.11
N PHE A 98 18.39 18.22 1.21
CA PHE A 98 18.18 18.80 2.53
C PHE A 98 19.48 19.37 3.08
N GLU A 99 19.47 20.64 3.46
CA GLU A 99 20.59 21.33 4.10
C GLU A 99 20.21 21.66 5.56
N SER A 100 20.93 21.09 6.53
CA SER A 100 20.75 21.46 7.94
C SER A 100 21.26 22.88 8.20
N LEU A 101 20.54 23.60 9.07
CA LEU A 101 20.95 24.89 9.59
C LEU A 101 22.08 24.69 10.62
N GLY A 102 23.31 25.00 10.23
CA GLY A 102 24.48 25.03 11.11
C GLY A 102 24.68 26.39 11.78
N VAL A 103 25.61 26.46 12.75
CA VAL A 103 26.01 27.73 13.40
C VAL A 103 26.82 28.56 12.40
N GLY A 104 26.14 29.41 11.63
CA GLY A 104 26.74 30.44 10.77
C GLY A 104 26.87 30.10 9.28
N LEU A 105 26.87 28.82 8.88
CA LEU A 105 26.86 28.34 7.49
C LEU A 105 26.00 27.07 7.37
N TYR A 106 25.38 26.84 6.21
CA TYR A 106 24.69 25.57 5.92
C TYR A 106 25.71 24.43 5.79
N ASP A 107 25.42 23.30 6.44
CA ASP A 107 26.21 22.08 6.31
C ASP A 107 26.07 21.44 4.92
N LYS A 108 26.90 20.43 4.63
CA LYS A 108 26.83 19.66 3.38
C LYS A 108 25.42 19.06 3.19
N ALA A 109 24.80 19.38 2.07
CA ALA A 109 23.45 18.90 1.75
C ALA A 109 23.37 17.37 1.65
N SER A 110 22.35 16.80 2.29
CA SER A 110 21.93 15.40 2.10
C SER A 110 21.15 15.28 0.79
N ARG A 111 21.62 14.44 -0.15
CA ARG A 111 21.00 14.22 -1.46
C ARG A 111 20.18 12.93 -1.47
N TYR A 112 18.89 13.05 -1.77
CA TYR A 112 17.96 11.95 -1.96
C TYR A 112 17.62 11.81 -3.45
N ASP A 113 18.13 10.75 -4.07
CA ASP A 113 17.97 10.53 -5.50
C ASP A 113 16.55 10.07 -5.86
N LEU A 114 15.93 10.75 -6.83
CA LEU A 114 14.61 10.43 -7.38
C LEU A 114 14.69 9.84 -8.80
N ALA A 115 15.85 9.92 -9.45
CA ALA A 115 16.05 9.61 -10.85
C ALA A 115 16.53 8.19 -11.11
N THR A 116 17.35 7.62 -10.22
CA THR A 116 17.81 6.22 -10.34
C THR A 116 16.77 5.24 -9.82
N ASP A 117 16.84 3.96 -10.21
CA ASP A 117 15.92 2.94 -9.69
C ASP A 117 16.42 2.35 -8.37
N MET A 118 16.15 3.06 -7.28
CA MET A 118 16.57 2.68 -5.93
C MET A 118 15.40 2.17 -5.08
N LYS A 119 14.33 1.71 -5.73
CA LYS A 119 13.04 1.31 -5.11
C LYS A 119 12.55 2.35 -4.11
N GLN A 120 12.57 3.62 -4.52
CA GLN A 120 12.17 4.73 -3.66
C GLN A 120 10.70 4.65 -3.30
N VAL A 121 10.42 4.85 -2.02
CA VAL A 121 9.07 5.00 -1.46
C VAL A 121 8.97 6.37 -0.84
N ILE A 122 8.05 7.18 -1.37
CA ILE A 122 7.68 8.49 -0.83
C ILE A 122 6.21 8.43 -0.47
N LYS A 123 5.87 8.62 0.80
CA LYS A 123 4.48 8.56 1.28
C LYS A 123 4.27 9.52 2.45
N PRO A 124 3.02 9.96 2.70
CA PRO A 124 2.70 10.65 3.93
C PRO A 124 2.89 9.70 5.12
N GLU A 125 3.44 10.21 6.23
CA GLU A 125 3.50 9.48 7.49
C GLU A 125 2.88 10.28 8.64
N LEU A 126 2.18 9.54 9.50
CA LEU A 126 1.58 10.01 10.74
C LEU A 126 2.64 9.99 11.82
N THR A 127 3.21 11.13 12.17
CA THR A 127 4.22 11.15 13.22
C THR A 127 3.60 11.15 14.61
N GLY A 128 2.32 11.54 14.75
CA GLY A 128 1.62 11.76 16.04
C GLY A 128 1.66 10.63 17.07
N PRO A 129 1.47 10.93 18.37
CA PRO A 129 1.28 9.90 19.38
C PRO A 129 0.15 8.96 18.96
N LEU A 130 0.41 7.65 19.04
CA LEU A 130 -0.52 6.57 18.67
C LEU A 130 -1.01 6.60 17.20
N GLY A 131 -0.30 7.28 16.30
CA GLY A 131 -0.70 7.37 14.88
C GLY A 131 -1.98 8.19 14.66
N ALA A 132 -2.29 9.15 15.53
CA ALA A 132 -3.45 10.00 15.39
C ALA A 132 -3.37 10.87 14.10
N ARG A 133 -4.43 10.86 13.30
CA ARG A 133 -4.58 11.59 12.02
C ARG A 133 -4.42 13.12 12.10
N LEU A 134 -4.47 13.68 13.31
CA LEU A 134 -4.23 15.11 13.57
C LEU A 134 -2.76 15.52 13.35
N PHE A 135 -1.86 14.55 13.20
CA PHE A 135 -0.41 14.74 13.12
C PHE A 135 0.20 14.13 11.84
N ASP A 136 -0.51 14.29 10.72
CA ASP A 136 -0.05 13.97 9.35
C ASP A 136 0.99 15.01 8.85
N ARG A 137 2.10 15.16 9.56
CA ARG A 137 3.04 16.28 9.33
C ARG A 137 4.31 15.92 8.55
N ALA A 138 4.53 14.63 8.28
CA ALA A 138 5.77 14.19 7.65
C ALA A 138 5.59 13.65 6.22
N VAL A 139 6.63 13.84 5.43
CA VAL A 139 6.91 13.05 4.23
C VAL A 139 8.03 12.07 4.55
N MET A 140 7.76 10.78 4.40
CA MET A 140 8.76 9.73 4.56
C MET A 140 9.44 9.47 3.21
N TYR A 141 10.76 9.43 3.21
CA TYR A 141 11.59 8.93 2.11
C TYR A 141 12.32 7.66 2.54
N LYS A 142 12.24 6.61 1.73
CA LYS A 142 13.02 5.38 1.88
C LYS A 142 13.52 4.90 0.53
N SER A 143 14.77 4.44 0.48
CA SER A 143 15.40 3.85 -0.72
C SER A 143 16.38 2.75 -0.31
N ILE A 144 16.94 2.02 -1.28
CA ILE A 144 17.99 1.02 -1.01
C ILE A 144 19.29 1.68 -0.50
N SER A 145 19.58 2.92 -0.90
CA SER A 145 20.78 3.65 -0.45
C SER A 145 20.69 4.15 0.99
N VAL A 146 19.50 4.15 1.58
CA VAL A 146 19.23 4.72 2.89
C VAL A 146 18.71 3.61 3.81
N SER A 147 19.53 3.20 4.79
CA SER A 147 19.24 2.06 5.67
C SER A 147 18.00 2.27 6.54
N GLU A 148 17.81 3.49 7.05
CA GLU A 148 16.69 3.87 7.91
C GLU A 148 15.81 4.94 7.24
N PRO A 149 14.48 4.85 7.32
CA PRO A 149 13.61 5.82 6.69
C PRO A 149 13.89 7.23 7.23
N VAL A 150 13.94 8.19 6.30
CA VAL A 150 14.10 9.61 6.58
C VAL A 150 12.73 10.26 6.58
N TYR A 151 12.48 11.11 7.56
CA TYR A 151 11.23 11.86 7.69
C TYR A 151 11.53 13.35 7.59
N LEU A 152 10.76 14.01 6.74
CA LEU A 152 10.77 15.46 6.56
C LEU A 152 9.46 16.01 7.12
N GLU A 153 9.52 16.59 8.31
CA GLU A 153 8.38 17.15 9.01
C GLU A 153 8.20 18.64 8.70
N PHE A 154 6.93 19.00 8.47
CA PHE A 154 6.50 20.37 8.21
C PHE A 154 5.72 20.87 9.43
N PRO A 155 6.31 21.76 10.26
CA PRO A 155 5.68 22.26 11.48
C PRO A 155 4.58 23.29 11.17
N GLU A 156 3.44 22.83 10.66
CA GLU A 156 2.23 23.64 10.46
C GLU A 156 1.12 23.24 11.45
N PHE A 157 0.52 24.22 12.13
CA PHE A 157 -0.49 23.97 13.17
C PHE A 157 -1.92 23.82 12.62
N LYS A 158 -2.22 24.34 11.41
CA LYS A 158 -3.60 24.49 10.92
C LYS A 158 -3.96 23.69 9.67
N SER A 159 -2.99 23.37 8.80
CA SER A 159 -3.25 22.65 7.54
C SER A 159 -2.08 21.74 7.19
N ASN A 160 -2.35 20.62 6.50
CA ASN A 160 -1.30 19.75 5.96
C ASN A 160 -0.87 20.17 4.53
N SER A 161 -1.24 21.38 4.12
CA SER A 161 -1.21 21.80 2.73
C SER A 161 0.21 21.97 2.16
N ARG A 162 1.16 22.45 2.99
CA ARG A 162 2.57 22.53 2.63
C ARG A 162 3.21 21.15 2.49
N ARG A 163 2.89 20.22 3.40
CA ARG A 163 3.34 18.82 3.35
C ARG A 163 2.82 18.15 2.08
N ASP A 164 1.52 18.25 1.83
CA ASP A 164 0.87 17.63 0.67
C ASP A 164 1.40 18.19 -0.65
N TYR A 165 1.68 19.49 -0.71
CA TYR A 165 2.37 20.10 -1.86
C TYR A 165 3.73 19.47 -2.11
N TRP A 166 4.59 19.43 -1.08
CA TRP A 166 5.95 18.88 -1.20
C TRP A 166 5.94 17.40 -1.57
N LEU A 167 5.00 16.65 -0.99
CA LEU A 167 4.74 15.26 -1.35
C LEU A 167 4.36 15.13 -2.84
N ASP A 168 3.38 15.90 -3.31
CA ASP A 168 2.87 15.81 -4.68
C ASP A 168 3.97 16.15 -5.72
N ILE A 169 4.78 17.19 -5.49
CA ILE A 169 5.86 17.57 -6.42
C ILE A 169 7.03 16.57 -6.41
N CYS A 170 7.35 15.97 -5.26
CA CYS A 170 8.38 14.92 -5.18
C CYS A 170 7.92 13.65 -5.90
N ILE A 171 6.64 13.28 -5.73
CA ILE A 171 6.03 12.14 -6.41
C ILE A 171 6.00 12.38 -7.93
N GLU A 172 5.67 13.59 -8.40
CA GLU A 172 5.69 13.92 -9.82
C GLU A 172 7.06 13.65 -10.45
N ILE A 173 8.15 14.16 -9.85
CA ILE A 173 9.52 13.92 -10.35
C ILE A 173 9.87 12.43 -10.30
N LEU A 174 9.52 11.73 -9.23
CA LEU A 174 9.74 10.29 -9.11
C LEU A 174 9.01 9.51 -10.22
N HIS A 175 7.75 9.85 -10.50
CA HIS A 175 6.93 9.18 -11.52
C HIS A 175 7.42 9.48 -12.94
N VAL A 176 7.88 10.71 -13.20
CA VAL A 176 8.49 11.08 -14.49
C VAL A 176 9.70 10.22 -14.80
N HIS A 177 10.61 10.07 -13.83
CA HIS A 177 11.79 9.22 -14.01
C HIS A 177 11.43 7.74 -14.13
N LYS A 178 10.42 7.26 -13.38
CA LYS A 178 9.87 5.90 -13.59
C LYS A 178 9.31 5.74 -15.01
N PHE A 179 8.60 6.73 -15.54
CA PHE A 179 8.06 6.72 -16.90
C PHE A 179 9.15 6.68 -17.96
N ILE A 180 10.19 7.53 -17.81
CA ILE A 180 11.36 7.56 -18.69
C ILE A 180 12.04 6.18 -18.74
N ARG A 181 12.21 5.54 -17.58
CA ARG A 181 12.78 4.18 -17.48
C ARG A 181 11.86 3.10 -18.07
N LYS A 182 10.55 3.18 -17.79
CA LYS A 182 9.54 2.21 -18.28
C LYS A 182 9.55 2.13 -19.82
N TYR A 183 9.72 3.27 -20.49
CA TYR A 183 9.68 3.36 -21.96
C TYR A 183 11.05 3.56 -22.62
N ASN A 184 12.16 3.51 -21.86
CA ASN A 184 13.53 3.72 -22.33
C ASN A 184 13.69 4.97 -23.24
N LEU A 185 13.13 6.10 -22.81
CA LEU A 185 13.17 7.35 -23.56
C LEU A 185 14.59 7.91 -23.64
N LYS A 186 14.96 8.46 -24.80
CA LYS A 186 16.29 9.03 -25.05
C LYS A 186 16.20 10.50 -25.44
N GLU A 187 17.24 11.26 -25.11
CA GLU A 187 17.54 12.62 -25.60
C GLU A 187 16.32 13.56 -25.61
N MET A 188 15.79 13.89 -26.79
CA MET A 188 14.72 14.88 -26.97
C MET A 188 13.41 14.46 -26.29
N GLN A 189 13.07 13.17 -26.31
CA GLN A 189 11.86 12.66 -25.64
C GLN A 189 11.99 12.75 -24.13
N GLN A 190 13.16 12.41 -23.60
CA GLN A 190 13.46 12.55 -22.18
C GLN A 190 13.35 14.02 -21.75
N SER A 191 13.92 14.93 -22.53
CA SER A 191 13.89 16.36 -22.26
C SER A 191 12.48 16.97 -22.35
N GLU A 192 11.66 16.54 -23.32
CA GLU A 192 10.26 16.95 -23.45
C GLU A 192 9.41 16.45 -22.27
N VAL A 193 9.59 15.20 -21.82
CA VAL A 193 8.85 14.64 -20.67
C VAL A 193 9.25 15.34 -19.38
N LEU A 194 10.55 15.55 -19.14
CA LEU A 194 11.01 16.31 -17.99
C LEU A 194 10.49 17.75 -18.04
N ALA A 195 10.50 18.39 -19.20
CA ALA A 195 9.96 19.75 -19.34
C ALA A 195 8.46 19.82 -19.07
N ARG A 196 7.68 18.81 -19.49
CA ARG A 196 6.24 18.69 -19.16
C ARG A 196 6.01 18.68 -17.65
N ALA A 197 6.78 17.88 -16.93
CA ALA A 197 6.68 17.79 -15.48
C ALA A 197 7.07 19.10 -14.78
N ILE A 198 8.18 19.72 -15.19
CA ILE A 198 8.66 20.99 -14.63
C ILE A 198 7.62 22.11 -14.84
N LEU A 199 7.06 22.22 -16.05
CA LEU A 199 6.00 23.19 -16.34
C LEU A 199 4.72 22.89 -15.55
N GLY A 200 4.39 21.61 -15.34
CA GLY A 200 3.30 21.17 -14.47
C GLY A 200 3.48 21.64 -13.03
N ILE A 201 4.69 21.47 -12.47
CA ILE A 201 5.05 21.94 -11.13
C ILE A 201 4.99 23.47 -11.03
N PHE A 202 5.50 24.20 -12.03
CA PHE A 202 5.40 25.67 -12.03
C PHE A 202 3.95 26.16 -12.09
N ARG A 203 3.08 25.49 -12.86
CA ARG A 203 1.65 25.79 -12.88
C ARG A 203 0.99 25.46 -11.54
N TYR A 204 1.32 24.31 -10.95
CA TYR A 204 0.80 23.90 -9.65
C TYR A 204 1.19 24.91 -8.55
N ARG A 205 2.45 25.33 -8.53
CA ARG A 205 2.95 26.38 -7.63
C ARG A 205 2.25 27.71 -7.84
N ALA A 206 2.05 28.13 -9.10
CA ALA A 206 1.40 29.40 -9.40
C ALA A 206 -0.07 29.42 -8.98
N VAL A 207 -0.79 28.32 -9.15
CA VAL A 207 -2.18 28.16 -8.69
C VAL A 207 -2.25 28.18 -7.17
N ARG A 208 -1.33 27.47 -6.49
CA ARG A 208 -1.21 27.51 -5.03
C ARG A 208 -1.00 28.94 -4.51
N GLU A 209 -0.04 29.67 -5.07
CA GLU A 209 0.26 31.06 -4.70
C GLU A 209 -0.89 32.02 -5.01
N ALA A 210 -1.74 31.71 -5.98
CA ALA A 210 -2.87 32.55 -6.36
C ALA A 210 -4.09 32.38 -5.47
N PHE A 211 -4.39 31.14 -5.05
CA PHE A 211 -5.67 30.83 -4.40
C PHE A 211 -5.58 30.54 -2.90
N HIS A 212 -4.39 30.28 -2.33
CA HIS A 212 -4.14 29.99 -0.90
C HIS A 212 -5.02 28.88 -0.25
N ILE A 213 -5.99 28.31 -0.97
CA ILE A 213 -6.88 27.21 -0.59
C ILE A 213 -6.48 26.03 -1.46
N PHE A 214 -6.09 24.91 -0.86
CA PHE A 214 -5.75 23.69 -1.60
C PHE A 214 -7.01 22.87 -1.88
N SER A 215 -7.38 22.77 -3.15
CA SER A 215 -8.36 21.81 -3.64
C SER A 215 -7.64 20.55 -4.10
N SER A 216 -8.23 19.37 -3.86
CA SER A 216 -7.76 18.10 -4.42
C SER A 216 -7.71 18.10 -5.95
N GLN A 217 -8.43 19.02 -6.60
CA GLN A 217 -8.49 19.17 -8.05
C GLN A 217 -7.16 19.66 -8.66
N TYR A 218 -6.32 20.37 -7.90
CA TYR A 218 -5.06 20.90 -8.43
C TYR A 218 -3.99 19.83 -8.68
N LYS A 219 -4.15 18.63 -8.11
CA LYS A 219 -3.34 17.45 -8.44
C LYS A 219 -3.43 17.08 -9.93
N SER A 220 -4.47 17.53 -10.63
CA SER A 220 -4.61 17.32 -12.07
C SER A 220 -3.57 18.02 -12.94
N LEU A 221 -2.84 19.00 -12.38
CA LEU A 221 -1.77 19.69 -13.10
C LEU A 221 -0.46 18.87 -13.17
N LEU A 222 -0.34 17.85 -12.31
CA LEU A 222 0.81 16.94 -12.24
C LEU A 222 0.47 15.70 -13.06
N VAL A 223 0.99 15.66 -14.29
CA VAL A 223 0.55 14.71 -15.33
C VAL A 223 0.88 13.28 -14.93
N PHE A 224 2.07 13.04 -14.39
CA PHE A 224 2.55 11.69 -14.10
C PHE A 224 2.03 11.17 -12.76
N ASN A 225 1.81 12.05 -11.78
CA ASN A 225 1.09 11.74 -10.56
C ASN A 225 -0.40 11.44 -10.85
N LEU A 226 -1.03 12.21 -11.74
CA LEU A 226 -2.40 11.94 -12.19
C LEU A 226 -2.48 10.59 -12.93
N ALA A 227 -1.57 10.32 -13.87
CA ALA A 227 -1.57 9.06 -14.60
C ALA A 227 -1.49 7.85 -13.65
N GLU A 228 -0.60 7.86 -12.67
CA GLU A 228 -0.45 6.75 -11.71
C GLU A 228 -1.58 6.66 -10.66
N SER A 229 -2.26 7.78 -10.35
CA SER A 229 -3.33 7.79 -9.34
C SER A 229 -4.72 7.43 -9.87
N LEU A 230 -4.92 7.48 -11.20
CA LEU A 230 -6.21 7.18 -11.82
C LEU A 230 -6.36 5.68 -12.17
N PRO A 231 -7.59 5.12 -12.08
CA PRO A 231 -7.85 3.79 -12.59
C PRO A 231 -7.64 3.75 -14.11
N GLY A 232 -6.86 2.77 -14.59
CA GLY A 232 -6.48 2.70 -16.01
C GLY A 232 -5.32 3.64 -16.39
N GLY A 233 -4.55 4.12 -15.41
CA GLY A 233 -3.36 4.95 -15.60
C GLY A 233 -2.33 4.44 -16.62
N ASP A 234 -2.23 3.11 -16.76
CA ASP A 234 -1.37 2.47 -17.77
C ASP A 234 -1.76 2.87 -19.20
N LEU A 235 -3.06 2.95 -19.50
CA LEU A 235 -3.56 3.35 -20.83
C LEU A 235 -3.25 4.82 -21.13
N ILE A 236 -3.31 5.69 -20.10
CA ILE A 236 -2.92 7.11 -20.24
C ILE A 236 -1.43 7.20 -20.52
N SER A 237 -0.62 6.43 -19.79
CA SER A 237 0.84 6.39 -19.96
C SER A 237 1.23 5.89 -21.36
N GLU A 238 0.56 4.84 -21.84
CA GLU A 238 0.77 4.28 -23.18
C GLU A 238 0.36 5.27 -24.28
N ALA A 239 -0.79 5.93 -24.13
CA ALA A 239 -1.24 6.96 -25.06
C ALA A 239 -0.33 8.21 -25.05
N LEU A 240 0.28 8.53 -23.92
CA LEU A 240 1.26 9.61 -23.82
C LEU A 240 2.57 9.20 -24.51
N TYR A 241 3.03 7.96 -24.30
CA TYR A 241 4.20 7.40 -24.97
C TYR A 241 4.04 7.36 -26.49
N SER A 242 2.90 6.87 -27.00
CA SER A 242 2.65 6.80 -28.46
C SER A 242 2.71 8.18 -29.12
N ARG A 243 2.28 9.25 -28.41
CA ARG A 243 2.45 10.64 -28.88
C ARG A 243 3.90 11.09 -28.85
N LEU A 244 4.68 10.72 -27.84
CA LEU A 244 6.10 11.05 -27.77
C LEU A 244 6.91 10.31 -28.84
N ALA A 245 6.51 9.10 -29.21
CA ALA A 245 7.15 8.34 -30.29
C ALA A 245 7.12 9.08 -31.63
N LEU A 246 6.08 9.88 -31.88
CA LEU A 246 5.95 10.70 -33.09
C LEU A 246 6.97 11.86 -33.17
N LEU A 247 7.62 12.23 -32.06
CA LEU A 247 8.69 13.24 -32.06
C LEU A 247 9.94 12.76 -32.82
N ASN A 248 10.24 11.45 -32.79
CA ASN A 248 11.46 10.87 -33.38
C ASN A 248 11.36 10.70 -34.91
N ALA A 249 10.17 10.72 -35.50
CA ALA A 249 9.99 10.64 -36.95
C ALA A 249 10.61 11.83 -37.71
N SER A 250 11.08 12.85 -36.99
CA SER A 250 11.75 14.04 -37.53
C SER A 250 13.26 13.88 -37.76
N ALA A 251 13.93 12.88 -37.16
CA ALA A 251 15.40 12.79 -37.18
C ALA A 251 15.98 11.87 -38.28
N THR A 252 15.15 11.18 -39.07
CA THR A 252 15.60 10.15 -40.03
C THR A 252 15.24 10.42 -41.49
N GLN A 253 14.67 11.59 -41.82
CA GLN A 253 14.38 11.99 -43.20
C GLN A 253 15.02 13.33 -43.54
N ASP A 254 16.35 13.35 -43.57
CA ASP A 254 17.11 14.22 -44.47
C ASP A 254 17.92 13.28 -45.37
N ASP A 255 17.24 12.62 -46.31
CA ASP A 255 17.79 12.29 -47.63
C ASP A 255 16.74 11.60 -48.51
N VAL A 256 16.78 11.95 -49.78
CA VAL A 256 16.06 11.39 -50.94
C VAL A 256 14.71 12.05 -51.28
N LEU A 257 14.83 12.96 -52.25
CA LEU A 257 13.82 13.47 -53.18
C LEU A 257 12.87 12.38 -53.73
N GLY A 258 11.56 12.61 -53.60
CA GLY A 258 10.57 12.11 -54.56
C GLY A 258 9.30 11.47 -54.00
N SER A 259 8.16 12.05 -54.38
CA SER A 259 6.87 11.40 -54.68
C SER A 259 5.76 11.29 -53.60
N SER A 260 4.74 12.13 -53.86
CA SER A 260 3.30 11.81 -53.94
C SER A 260 2.39 11.91 -52.71
N TYR A 261 1.31 12.66 -52.97
CA TYR A 261 0.11 12.95 -52.20
C TYR A 261 -0.60 11.69 -51.68
N ALA A 262 -0.53 11.43 -50.38
CA ALA A 262 -1.59 10.88 -49.52
C ALA A 262 -1.00 10.55 -48.14
N GLY A 263 -1.39 11.30 -47.11
CA GLY A 263 -0.92 11.14 -45.73
C GLY A 263 -0.16 12.37 -45.25
N GLN A 264 -0.85 13.32 -44.64
CA GLN A 264 -0.19 14.37 -43.88
C GLN A 264 0.65 13.69 -42.78
N ASN A 265 1.98 13.75 -42.92
CA ASN A 265 2.92 13.27 -41.93
C ASN A 265 2.60 13.93 -40.57
N LEU A 266 2.13 13.13 -39.60
CA LEU A 266 1.79 13.56 -38.25
C LEU A 266 3.07 13.94 -37.47
N LYS A 267 3.60 15.14 -37.72
CA LYS A 267 4.81 15.66 -37.07
C LYS A 267 4.40 16.43 -35.81
N ILE A 268 4.71 15.90 -34.62
CA ILE A 268 4.49 16.57 -33.33
C ILE A 268 5.75 17.37 -32.97
N PHE A 269 5.58 18.54 -32.36
CA PHE A 269 6.67 19.42 -31.93
C PHE A 269 6.84 19.36 -30.40
N PRO A 270 8.07 19.39 -29.83
CA PRO A 270 8.28 19.32 -28.39
C PRO A 270 8.01 20.67 -27.72
N VAL A 271 6.73 21.06 -27.66
CA VAL A 271 6.27 22.37 -27.18
C VAL A 271 6.74 22.67 -25.76
N SER A 272 6.83 21.66 -24.90
CA SER A 272 7.15 21.84 -23.48
C SER A 272 8.63 22.19 -23.29
N LEU A 273 9.51 21.48 -23.99
CA LEU A 273 10.93 21.75 -24.01
C LEU A 273 11.23 23.15 -24.55
N PHE A 274 10.63 23.52 -25.69
CA PHE A 274 10.77 24.85 -26.27
C PHE A 274 10.23 25.95 -25.36
N THR A 275 9.08 25.72 -24.72
CA THR A 275 8.52 26.67 -23.74
C THR A 275 9.48 26.87 -22.57
N LEU A 276 10.04 25.79 -22.02
CA LEU A 276 10.97 25.85 -20.89
C LEU A 276 12.28 26.55 -21.28
N SER A 277 12.82 26.25 -22.47
CA SER A 277 13.98 26.93 -23.04
C SER A 277 13.76 28.42 -23.24
N ARG A 278 12.58 28.83 -23.73
CA ARG A 278 12.21 30.26 -23.89
C ARG A 278 12.19 31.01 -22.56
N HIS A 279 11.92 30.33 -21.46
CA HIS A 279 11.97 30.92 -20.12
C HIS A 279 13.39 30.96 -19.52
N GLY A 280 14.41 30.47 -20.25
CA GLY A 280 15.81 30.54 -19.88
C GLY A 280 16.31 29.35 -19.07
N PHE A 281 15.59 28.23 -19.07
CA PHE A 281 16.02 26.98 -18.46
C PHE A 281 16.58 26.04 -19.54
N ILE A 282 17.80 25.54 -19.36
CA ILE A 282 18.49 24.72 -20.36
C ILE A 282 18.58 23.28 -19.83
N LEU A 283 17.92 22.33 -20.49
CA LEU A 283 17.98 20.90 -20.15
C LEU A 283 19.05 20.14 -20.97
N GLN A 284 19.41 20.67 -22.14
CA GLN A 284 20.44 20.15 -23.05
C GLN A 284 21.16 21.33 -23.72
N LYS A 285 22.50 21.30 -23.79
CA LYS A 285 23.27 22.09 -24.75
C LYS A 285 23.22 21.33 -26.08
N GLU A 286 22.98 22.04 -27.19
CA GLU A 286 22.91 21.54 -28.57
C GLU A 286 21.56 20.94 -29.01
N ALA A 287 20.58 21.82 -29.21
CA ALA A 287 19.76 21.90 -30.43
C ALA A 287 18.82 23.11 -30.32
N VAL A 288 19.37 24.29 -30.03
CA VAL A 288 18.64 25.52 -30.35
C VAL A 288 18.68 25.60 -31.86
N MET A 289 17.62 25.14 -32.53
CA MET A 289 17.37 25.50 -33.91
C MET A 289 17.32 27.02 -33.96
N SER A 290 18.42 27.62 -34.38
CA SER A 290 18.55 29.04 -34.62
C SER A 290 17.66 29.37 -35.82
N GLY A 291 16.58 30.11 -35.56
CA GLY A 291 15.64 30.57 -36.56
C GLY A 291 14.28 30.76 -35.92
N GLU A 292 13.62 31.88 -36.21
CA GLU A 292 12.22 32.13 -35.87
C GLU A 292 11.34 30.99 -36.41
N ALA A 293 11.19 29.91 -35.64
CA ALA A 293 10.32 28.81 -36.01
C ALA A 293 8.87 29.32 -35.88
N ILE A 294 8.26 29.62 -37.03
CA ILE A 294 6.82 29.77 -37.17
C ILE A 294 6.20 28.48 -36.60
N PHE A 295 5.53 28.59 -35.46
CA PHE A 295 4.84 27.46 -34.82
C PHE A 295 3.79 26.92 -35.79
N PRO A 296 3.89 25.68 -36.31
CA PRO A 296 2.70 25.02 -36.81
C PRO A 296 1.80 24.80 -35.60
N VAL A 297 0.66 25.50 -35.57
CA VAL A 297 -0.43 25.26 -34.63
C VAL A 297 -0.97 23.86 -34.92
N GLY A 298 -0.36 22.82 -34.34
CA GLY A 298 -0.57 21.44 -34.76
C GLY A 298 -0.80 20.43 -33.63
N ASP A 299 -1.05 20.90 -32.40
CA ASP A 299 -1.35 20.01 -31.27
C ASP A 299 -2.83 20.04 -30.84
N VAL A 300 -3.65 20.88 -31.50
CA VAL A 300 -5.09 21.00 -31.27
C VAL A 300 -5.81 20.57 -32.55
N TRP A 301 -6.21 19.30 -32.59
CA TRP A 301 -7.08 18.79 -33.65
C TRP A 301 -8.53 19.14 -33.31
N VAL A 302 -9.15 20.02 -34.09
CA VAL A 302 -10.57 20.30 -33.95
C VAL A 302 -11.33 19.26 -34.78
N GLY A 303 -11.88 18.24 -34.12
CA GLY A 303 -12.78 17.24 -34.74
C GLY A 303 -12.28 15.79 -34.77
N GLU A 304 -10.97 15.54 -34.58
CA GLU A 304 -10.42 14.18 -34.46
C GLU A 304 -10.23 13.79 -32.99
N THR A 305 -10.72 12.61 -32.59
CA THR A 305 -10.58 12.14 -31.22
C THR A 305 -9.16 11.66 -30.95
N ASN A 306 -8.44 12.40 -30.12
CA ASN A 306 -7.08 12.07 -29.73
C ASN A 306 -7.04 10.80 -28.85
N PRO A 307 -6.16 9.81 -29.11
CA PRO A 307 -6.05 8.61 -28.29
C PRO A 307 -5.78 8.91 -26.81
N LEU A 308 -5.01 9.96 -26.50
CA LEU A 308 -4.79 10.41 -25.12
C LEU A 308 -6.07 10.95 -24.49
N GLU A 309 -6.88 11.68 -25.25
CA GLU A 309 -8.16 12.22 -24.77
C GLU A 309 -9.17 11.11 -24.49
N ILE A 310 -9.21 10.07 -25.35
CA ILE A 310 -10.05 8.89 -25.14
C ILE A 310 -9.64 8.18 -23.84
N ALA A 311 -8.33 7.92 -23.66
CA ALA A 311 -7.81 7.27 -22.46
C ALA A 311 -8.12 8.06 -21.18
N VAL A 312 -7.94 9.39 -21.21
CA VAL A 312 -8.25 10.27 -20.08
C VAL A 312 -9.75 10.29 -19.78
N LYS A 313 -10.60 10.42 -20.81
CA LYS A 313 -12.07 10.38 -20.65
C LYS A 313 -12.49 9.07 -19.99
N GLN A 314 -12.04 7.93 -20.51
CA GLN A 314 -12.38 6.62 -19.99
C GLN A 314 -11.95 6.45 -18.53
N SER A 315 -10.73 6.90 -18.19
CA SER A 315 -10.22 6.85 -16.83
C SER A 315 -11.03 7.71 -15.84
N ILE A 316 -11.53 8.88 -16.27
CA ILE A 316 -12.42 9.71 -15.45
C ILE A 316 -13.76 9.00 -15.19
N TRP A 317 -14.33 8.36 -16.21
CA TRP A 317 -15.54 7.54 -16.04
C TRP A 317 -15.30 6.38 -15.06
N ASP A 318 -14.17 5.70 -15.17
CA ASP A 318 -13.80 4.59 -14.29
C ASP A 318 -13.57 5.05 -12.85
N LYS A 319 -12.96 6.22 -12.66
CA LYS A 319 -12.82 6.87 -11.35
C LYS A 319 -14.19 7.17 -10.74
N GLY A 320 -15.11 7.75 -11.51
CA GLY A 320 -16.47 8.00 -11.03
C GLY A 320 -17.19 6.72 -10.60
N ARG A 321 -16.99 5.61 -11.32
CA ARG A 321 -17.53 4.29 -10.93
C ARG A 321 -16.89 3.75 -9.66
N ALA A 322 -15.57 3.89 -9.52
CA ALA A 322 -14.85 3.46 -8.33
C ALA A 322 -15.24 4.27 -7.09
N GLU A 323 -15.38 5.60 -7.22
CA GLU A 323 -15.84 6.48 -6.14
C GLU A 323 -17.29 6.20 -5.76
N ALA A 324 -18.17 5.93 -6.73
CA ALA A 324 -19.54 5.51 -6.45
C ALA A 324 -19.59 4.16 -5.72
N ALA A 325 -18.76 3.20 -6.12
CA ALA A 325 -18.64 1.91 -5.42
C ALA A 325 -18.09 2.11 -4.00
N GLN A 326 -17.06 2.92 -3.82
CA GLN A 326 -16.51 3.23 -2.49
C GLN A 326 -17.53 3.91 -1.59
N ALA A 327 -18.35 4.82 -2.12
CA ALA A 327 -19.43 5.45 -1.38
C ALA A 327 -20.46 4.42 -0.87
N THR A 328 -20.76 3.37 -1.66
CA THR A 328 -21.62 2.27 -1.17
C THR A 328 -20.96 1.44 -0.07
N VAL A 329 -19.63 1.26 -0.11
CA VAL A 329 -18.89 0.55 0.95
C VAL A 329 -18.89 1.37 2.24
N ASP A 330 -18.67 2.67 2.14
CA ASP A 330 -18.66 3.58 3.30
C ASP A 330 -20.06 3.67 3.95
N GLN A 331 -21.15 3.58 3.17
CA GLN A 331 -22.51 3.45 3.70
C GLN A 331 -22.75 2.15 4.46
N VAL A 332 -22.14 1.04 4.02
CA VAL A 332 -22.30 -0.30 4.62
C VAL A 332 -21.35 -0.53 5.79
N LYS A 333 -20.36 0.35 5.98
CA LYS A 333 -19.45 0.29 7.11
C LYS A 333 -20.18 0.67 8.41
N VAL A 334 -20.85 -0.31 9.01
CA VAL A 334 -21.57 -0.12 10.27
C VAL A 334 -20.55 0.00 11.41
N GLU A 335 -20.62 1.10 12.14
CA GLU A 335 -19.87 1.29 13.38
C GLU A 335 -20.51 0.44 14.49
N GLY A 336 -19.75 -0.49 15.06
CA GLY A 336 -20.20 -1.39 16.13
C GLY A 336 -19.83 -2.85 15.89
N ILE A 337 -19.30 -3.52 16.92
CA ILE A 337 -18.90 -4.94 16.82
C ILE A 337 -20.16 -5.84 16.75
N ASP A 338 -21.19 -5.54 17.53
CA ASP A 338 -22.41 -6.35 17.61
C ASP A 338 -23.26 -6.31 16.34
N THR A 339 -23.35 -5.15 15.69
CA THR A 339 -24.05 -4.98 14.40
C THR A 339 -23.35 -5.76 13.29
N ASN A 340 -22.01 -5.69 13.24
CA ASN A 340 -21.21 -6.48 12.29
C ASN A 340 -21.33 -8.00 12.54
N ILE A 341 -21.40 -8.44 13.80
CA ILE A 341 -21.66 -9.86 14.15
C ILE A 341 -23.06 -10.28 13.71
N ALA A 342 -24.08 -9.45 13.90
CA ALA A 342 -25.46 -9.74 13.47
C ALA A 342 -25.57 -9.87 11.95
N VAL A 343 -24.97 -8.92 11.21
CA VAL A 343 -24.88 -8.97 9.74
C VAL A 343 -24.16 -10.24 9.28
N MET A 344 -23.03 -10.58 9.91
CA MET A 344 -22.26 -11.78 9.57
C MET A 344 -23.07 -13.06 9.80
N LYS A 345 -23.82 -13.16 10.92
CA LYS A 345 -24.67 -14.33 11.21
C LYS A 345 -25.77 -14.50 10.16
N GLU A 346 -26.42 -13.41 9.76
CA GLU A 346 -27.48 -13.46 8.76
C GLU A 346 -26.94 -13.83 7.37
N LEU A 347 -25.76 -13.31 6.99
CA LEU A 347 -25.09 -13.67 5.73
C LEU A 347 -24.60 -15.12 5.72
N LEU A 348 -24.15 -15.65 6.87
CA LEU A 348 -23.71 -17.03 7.02
C LEU A 348 -24.86 -18.02 7.27
N PHE A 349 -26.07 -17.55 7.54
CA PHE A 349 -27.25 -18.39 7.77
C PHE A 349 -27.41 -19.53 6.75
N PRO A 350 -27.33 -19.30 5.42
CA PRO A 350 -27.42 -20.39 4.44
C PRO A 350 -26.30 -21.43 4.59
N VAL A 351 -25.08 -21.02 4.95
CA VAL A 351 -23.94 -21.91 5.18
C VAL A 351 -24.14 -22.71 6.47
N ILE A 352 -24.59 -22.05 7.54
CA ILE A 352 -24.89 -22.69 8.84
C ILE A 352 -25.96 -23.75 8.66
N LYS A 353 -27.06 -23.44 7.96
CA LYS A 353 -28.15 -24.39 7.69
C LYS A 353 -27.70 -25.58 6.84
N CYS A 354 -26.76 -25.38 5.92
CA CYS A 354 -26.14 -26.47 5.17
C CYS A 354 -25.25 -27.34 6.06
N ALA A 355 -24.44 -26.73 6.93
CA ALA A 355 -23.57 -27.43 7.87
C ALA A 355 -24.38 -28.26 8.88
N GLU A 356 -25.48 -27.73 9.40
CA GLU A 356 -26.40 -28.46 10.30
C GLU A 356 -26.95 -29.72 9.63
N ARG A 357 -27.38 -29.63 8.37
CA ARG A 357 -27.86 -30.80 7.61
C ARG A 357 -26.78 -31.85 7.41
N LEU A 358 -25.54 -31.44 7.15
CA LEU A 358 -24.41 -32.36 7.05
C LEU A 358 -24.11 -33.03 8.40
N LEU A 359 -24.24 -32.29 9.50
CA LEU A 359 -24.06 -32.82 10.85
C LEU A 359 -25.15 -33.82 11.22
N LEU A 360 -26.41 -33.58 10.85
CA LEU A 360 -27.52 -34.53 11.01
C LEU A 360 -27.32 -35.82 10.21
N LEU A 361 -26.71 -35.73 9.01
CA LEU A 361 -26.31 -36.91 8.26
C LEU A 361 -25.17 -37.67 8.98
N ALA A 362 -24.23 -36.95 9.59
CA ALA A 362 -23.11 -37.52 10.33
C ALA A 362 -23.49 -38.07 11.71
N SER A 363 -24.60 -37.65 12.30
CA SER A 363 -25.11 -38.16 13.58
C SER A 363 -25.83 -39.50 13.48
N TRP A 364 -26.06 -40.00 12.26
CA TRP A 364 -26.77 -41.26 11.99
C TRP A 364 -28.19 -41.35 12.55
N GLU A 365 -28.87 -40.20 12.70
CA GLU A 365 -30.26 -40.15 13.16
C GLU A 365 -31.21 -40.86 12.17
N ASP A 366 -30.99 -40.67 10.87
CA ASP A 366 -31.66 -41.41 9.78
C ASP A 366 -30.68 -42.40 9.12
N PRO A 367 -30.62 -43.69 9.54
CA PRO A 367 -29.59 -44.63 9.08
C PRO A 367 -29.62 -44.88 7.56
N VAL A 368 -30.80 -44.87 6.94
CA VAL A 368 -30.95 -45.06 5.50
C VAL A 368 -30.37 -43.87 4.71
N LYS A 369 -30.62 -42.63 5.15
CA LYS A 369 -30.10 -41.43 4.47
C LYS A 369 -28.59 -41.32 4.65
N SER A 370 -28.08 -41.58 5.85
CA SER A 370 -26.64 -41.57 6.15
C SER A 370 -25.88 -42.67 5.40
N THR A 371 -26.44 -43.88 5.26
CA THR A 371 -25.82 -44.95 4.46
C THR A 371 -25.79 -44.64 2.98
N VAL A 372 -26.89 -44.14 2.40
CA VAL A 372 -26.93 -43.70 1.00
C VAL A 372 -25.92 -42.58 0.75
N PHE A 373 -25.84 -41.60 1.65
CA PHE A 373 -24.87 -40.50 1.58
C PHE A 373 -23.42 -41.00 1.66
N LEU A 374 -23.13 -41.94 2.57
CA LEU A 374 -21.82 -42.56 2.71
C LEU A 374 -21.42 -43.29 1.40
N LEU A 375 -22.30 -44.13 0.86
CA LEU A 375 -22.03 -44.90 -0.37
C LEU A 375 -21.84 -43.98 -1.58
N LEU A 376 -22.67 -42.95 -1.74
CA LEU A 376 -22.56 -41.96 -2.80
C LEU A 376 -21.24 -41.21 -2.72
N THR A 377 -20.85 -40.76 -1.52
CA THR A 377 -19.61 -40.01 -1.34
C THR A 377 -18.39 -40.90 -1.57
N CYS A 378 -18.40 -42.15 -1.09
CA CYS A 378 -17.35 -43.13 -1.40
C CYS A 378 -17.23 -43.39 -2.91
N TYR A 379 -18.36 -43.51 -3.62
CA TYR A 379 -18.36 -43.68 -5.08
C TYR A 379 -17.73 -42.48 -5.80
N VAL A 380 -18.09 -41.25 -5.41
CA VAL A 380 -17.54 -39.99 -5.95
C VAL A 380 -16.03 -39.88 -5.70
N ILE A 381 -15.57 -40.25 -4.50
CA ILE A 381 -14.14 -40.26 -4.14
C ILE A 381 -13.38 -41.30 -4.99
N HIS A 382 -13.91 -42.51 -5.11
CA HIS A 382 -13.27 -43.61 -5.86
C HIS A 382 -13.18 -43.31 -7.37
N ARG A 383 -14.22 -42.72 -7.96
CA ARG A 383 -14.22 -42.24 -9.36
C ARG A 383 -13.26 -41.06 -9.60
N GLY A 384 -12.66 -40.49 -8.56
CA GLY A 384 -11.73 -39.37 -8.66
C GLY A 384 -12.40 -38.05 -9.02
N TRP A 385 -13.70 -37.92 -8.78
CA TRP A 385 -14.48 -36.72 -9.14
C TRP A 385 -14.18 -35.51 -8.24
N ILE A 386 -13.46 -35.72 -7.12
CA ILE A 386 -12.99 -34.65 -6.24
C ILE A 386 -12.28 -33.53 -7.01
N ARG A 387 -11.49 -33.87 -8.04
CA ARG A 387 -10.78 -32.89 -8.87
C ARG A 387 -11.70 -31.93 -9.62
N TYR A 388 -12.96 -32.31 -9.83
CA TYR A 388 -13.96 -31.53 -10.55
C TYR A 388 -14.90 -30.75 -9.62
N ILE A 389 -14.88 -31.02 -8.31
CA ILE A 389 -15.73 -30.32 -7.33
C ILE A 389 -15.43 -28.82 -7.37
N LEU A 390 -14.15 -28.45 -7.31
CA LEU A 390 -13.74 -27.05 -7.28
C LEU A 390 -14.10 -26.32 -8.60
N PRO A 391 -13.74 -26.82 -9.81
CA PRO A 391 -14.22 -26.24 -11.07
C PRO A 391 -15.75 -26.15 -11.16
N SER A 392 -16.47 -27.17 -10.71
CA SER A 392 -17.94 -27.19 -10.75
C SER A 392 -18.57 -26.10 -9.87
N ILE A 393 -17.97 -25.79 -8.72
CA ILE A 393 -18.42 -24.69 -7.86
C ILE A 393 -18.27 -23.35 -8.58
N PHE A 394 -17.13 -23.11 -9.24
CA PHE A 394 -16.93 -21.88 -10.01
C PHE A 394 -17.93 -21.75 -11.17
N VAL A 395 -18.17 -22.84 -11.93
CA VAL A 395 -19.17 -22.84 -13.00
C VAL A 395 -20.57 -22.58 -12.45
N PHE A 396 -20.94 -23.23 -11.35
CA PHE A 396 -22.24 -23.02 -10.69
C PHE A 396 -22.40 -21.57 -10.23
N LEU A 397 -21.41 -20.99 -9.56
CA LEU A 397 -21.44 -19.59 -9.12
C LEU A 397 -21.56 -18.63 -10.31
N ALA A 398 -20.85 -18.89 -11.42
CA ALA A 398 -20.94 -18.08 -12.63
C ALA A 398 -22.34 -18.14 -13.28
N VAL A 399 -22.91 -19.35 -13.39
CA VAL A 399 -24.28 -19.54 -13.88
C VAL A 399 -25.29 -18.86 -12.96
N PHE A 400 -25.12 -18.99 -11.63
CA PHE A 400 -25.97 -18.33 -10.64
C PHE A 400 -25.88 -16.81 -10.76
N MET A 401 -24.68 -16.23 -10.92
CA MET A 401 -24.51 -14.80 -11.14
C MET A 401 -25.19 -14.32 -12.43
N LEU A 402 -25.05 -15.06 -13.53
CA LEU A 402 -25.72 -14.76 -14.80
C LEU A 402 -27.24 -14.86 -14.68
N TRP A 403 -27.73 -15.88 -13.96
CA TRP A 403 -29.14 -16.07 -13.65
C TRP A 403 -29.67 -14.87 -12.82
N CYS A 404 -29.03 -14.55 -11.69
CA CYS A 404 -29.38 -13.39 -10.88
C CYS A 404 -29.37 -12.09 -11.69
N ARG A 405 -28.39 -11.90 -12.58
CA ARG A 405 -28.33 -10.74 -13.47
C ARG A 405 -29.54 -10.67 -14.42
N HIS A 406 -29.96 -11.80 -14.99
CA HIS A 406 -31.12 -11.87 -15.89
C HIS A 406 -32.42 -11.55 -15.14
N PHE A 407 -32.59 -12.07 -13.93
CA PHE A 407 -33.80 -11.86 -13.13
C PHE A 407 -33.86 -10.49 -12.44
N ASN A 408 -32.73 -9.92 -12.03
CA ASN A 408 -32.71 -8.62 -11.34
C ASN A 408 -32.94 -7.41 -12.25
N LYS A 409 -32.84 -7.53 -13.59
CA LYS A 409 -33.11 -6.46 -14.58
C LYS A 409 -32.60 -5.06 -14.18
N GLY A 410 -31.46 -4.97 -13.49
CA GLY A 410 -30.86 -3.70 -13.06
C GLY A 410 -31.52 -2.99 -11.88
N LYS A 411 -32.40 -3.65 -11.11
CA LYS A 411 -32.90 -3.08 -9.85
C LYS A 411 -31.75 -2.95 -8.84
N PRO A 412 -31.62 -1.80 -8.14
CA PRO A 412 -30.64 -1.67 -7.06
C PRO A 412 -30.95 -2.71 -5.98
N LEU A 413 -29.90 -3.30 -5.42
CA LEU A 413 -30.05 -4.26 -4.32
C LEU A 413 -30.81 -3.58 -3.18
N GLU A 414 -31.96 -4.13 -2.82
CA GLU A 414 -32.77 -3.62 -1.72
C GLU A 414 -31.96 -3.75 -0.42
N ALA A 415 -31.98 -2.69 0.40
CA ALA A 415 -31.16 -2.64 1.60
C ALA A 415 -31.41 -3.86 2.48
N PHE A 416 -30.33 -4.59 2.80
CA PHE A 416 -30.40 -5.79 3.63
C PHE A 416 -30.84 -5.40 5.05
N ARG A 417 -32.13 -5.59 5.33
CA ARG A 417 -32.74 -5.23 6.63
C ARG A 417 -32.34 -6.27 7.68
N VAL A 418 -31.25 -6.00 8.38
CA VAL A 418 -30.88 -6.74 9.58
C VAL A 418 -31.69 -6.21 10.75
N MET A 419 -32.38 -7.09 11.48
CA MET A 419 -32.96 -6.73 12.76
C MET A 419 -31.83 -6.33 13.72
N PRO A 420 -31.83 -5.11 14.28
CA PRO A 420 -30.83 -4.76 15.27
C PRO A 420 -30.93 -5.72 16.45
N PRO A 421 -29.79 -6.20 16.99
CA PRO A 421 -29.82 -7.03 18.19
C PRO A 421 -30.48 -6.25 19.34
N PRO A 422 -31.16 -6.94 20.27
CA PRO A 422 -31.76 -6.30 21.43
C PRO A 422 -30.69 -5.50 22.19
N HIS A 423 -31.04 -4.29 22.63
CA HIS A 423 -30.14 -3.38 23.34
C HIS A 423 -29.55 -4.05 24.59
N ARG A 424 -28.28 -4.47 24.53
CA ARG A 424 -27.53 -4.98 25.69
C ARG A 424 -26.91 -3.81 26.44
N ASN A 425 -26.90 -3.89 27.77
CA ASN A 425 -26.25 -2.85 28.58
C ASN A 425 -24.73 -2.86 28.36
N ALA A 426 -24.07 -1.69 28.44
CA ALA A 426 -22.61 -1.58 28.27
C ALA A 426 -21.81 -2.52 29.20
N VAL A 427 -22.37 -2.81 30.39
CA VAL A 427 -21.80 -3.79 31.33
C VAL A 427 -21.90 -5.22 30.81
N GLU A 428 -23.01 -5.60 30.18
CA GLU A 428 -23.17 -6.94 29.57
C GLU A 428 -22.23 -7.12 28.38
N LEU A 429 -21.98 -6.06 27.62
CA LEU A 429 -20.99 -6.08 26.54
C LEU A 429 -19.56 -6.27 27.09
N LEU A 430 -19.22 -5.55 28.17
CA LEU A 430 -17.92 -5.70 28.83
C LEU A 430 -17.75 -7.09 29.44
N LEU A 431 -18.79 -7.64 30.06
CA LEU A 431 -18.77 -9.01 30.60
C LEU A 431 -18.63 -10.04 29.49
N ALA A 432 -19.36 -9.90 28.38
CA ALA A 432 -19.23 -10.79 27.23
C ALA A 432 -17.82 -10.71 26.60
N LEU A 433 -17.23 -9.52 26.56
CA LEU A 433 -15.88 -9.31 26.03
C LEU A 433 -14.81 -9.88 26.97
N GLN A 434 -14.98 -9.74 28.28
CA GLN A 434 -14.12 -10.37 29.29
C GLN A 434 -14.22 -11.90 29.24
N GLU A 435 -15.43 -12.44 29.08
CA GLU A 435 -15.64 -13.87 28.91
C GLU A 435 -14.97 -14.39 27.62
N LEU A 436 -15.10 -13.67 26.50
CA LEU A 436 -14.39 -14.00 25.26
C LEU A 436 -12.87 -13.96 25.42
N VAL A 437 -12.31 -12.92 26.06
CA VAL A 437 -10.87 -12.81 26.28
C VAL A 437 -10.36 -13.95 27.16
N SER A 438 -11.07 -14.29 28.24
CA SER A 438 -10.70 -15.42 29.11
C SER A 438 -10.82 -16.77 28.40
N GLN A 439 -11.83 -16.97 27.53
CA GLN A 439 -11.94 -18.16 26.70
C GLN A 439 -10.77 -18.26 25.72
N ILE A 440 -10.38 -17.15 25.08
CA ILE A 440 -9.22 -17.10 24.18
C ILE A 440 -7.94 -17.40 24.95
N GLU A 441 -7.76 -16.81 26.13
CA GLU A 441 -6.61 -17.09 26.99
C GLU A 441 -6.55 -18.57 27.36
N GLY A 442 -7.68 -19.18 27.72
CA GLY A 442 -7.80 -20.61 27.98
C GLY A 442 -7.42 -21.47 26.76
N ILE A 443 -7.83 -21.08 25.55
CA ILE A 443 -7.45 -21.76 24.30
C ILE A 443 -5.95 -21.63 24.03
N ILE A 444 -5.37 -20.45 24.23
CA ILE A 444 -3.94 -20.21 24.05
C ILE A 444 -3.14 -21.02 25.06
N GLN A 445 -3.54 -21.03 26.33
CA GLN A 445 -2.90 -21.82 27.38
C GLN A 445 -2.99 -23.32 27.06
N ALA A 446 -4.15 -23.82 26.66
CA ALA A 446 -4.32 -25.21 26.23
C ALA A 446 -3.43 -25.55 25.03
N GLY A 447 -3.36 -24.66 24.04
CA GLY A 447 -2.48 -24.79 22.88
C GLY A 447 -1.00 -24.84 23.26
N ASN A 448 -0.56 -23.95 24.17
CA ASN A 448 0.81 -23.93 24.68
C ASN A 448 1.16 -25.22 25.43
N ILE A 449 0.24 -25.75 26.24
CA ILE A 449 0.42 -27.03 26.92
C ILE A 449 0.56 -28.18 25.91
N ILE A 450 -0.27 -28.20 24.87
CA ILE A 450 -0.18 -29.20 23.78
C ILE A 450 1.19 -29.10 23.09
N LEU A 451 1.64 -27.90 22.75
CA LEU A 451 2.92 -27.67 22.09
C LEU A 451 4.10 -28.12 22.96
N LEU A 452 4.04 -27.85 24.27
CA LEU A 452 5.06 -28.29 25.22
C LEU A 452 5.08 -29.81 25.41
N LYS A 453 3.93 -30.49 25.33
CA LYS A 453 3.86 -31.96 25.33
C LYS A 453 4.42 -32.55 24.04
N ILE A 454 4.11 -31.97 22.88
CA ILE A 454 4.70 -32.37 21.58
C ILE A 454 6.22 -32.18 21.64
N ARG A 455 6.69 -31.06 22.16
CA ARG A 455 8.12 -30.80 22.39
C ARG A 455 8.75 -31.89 23.26
N ALA A 456 8.13 -32.27 24.37
CA ALA A 456 8.63 -33.33 25.24
C ALA A 456 8.76 -34.69 24.53
N LEU A 457 7.81 -35.01 23.63
CA LEU A 457 7.86 -36.22 22.81
C LEU A 457 8.99 -36.19 21.78
N VAL A 458 9.17 -35.07 21.08
CA VAL A 458 10.22 -34.90 20.06
C VAL A 458 11.61 -34.99 20.69
N PHE A 459 11.81 -34.41 21.88
CA PHE A 459 13.09 -34.48 22.60
C PHE A 459 13.25 -35.78 23.42
N ALA A 460 12.38 -36.76 23.22
CA ALA A 460 12.43 -38.08 23.88
C ALA A 460 12.55 -38.02 25.41
N MET A 461 11.89 -37.04 26.05
CA MET A 461 11.86 -36.96 27.53
C MET A 461 11.18 -38.20 28.16
N LEU A 462 10.38 -38.93 27.38
CA LEU A 462 9.78 -40.21 27.74
C LEU A 462 10.05 -41.23 26.62
N PRO A 463 11.20 -41.93 26.62
CA PRO A 463 11.71 -42.67 25.47
C PRO A 463 10.73 -43.77 25.01
N GLN A 464 10.10 -44.49 25.95
CA GLN A 464 9.11 -45.53 25.64
C GLN A 464 7.88 -45.04 24.86
N ALA A 465 7.45 -43.78 25.06
CA ALA A 465 6.34 -43.20 24.32
C ALA A 465 6.80 -42.65 22.96
N SER A 466 7.99 -42.06 22.92
CA SER A 466 8.58 -41.54 21.68
C SER A 466 8.87 -42.65 20.67
N ASP A 467 9.46 -43.77 21.11
CA ASP A 467 9.78 -44.92 20.24
C ASP A 467 8.53 -45.51 19.59
N ARG A 468 7.42 -45.62 20.35
CA ARG A 468 6.14 -46.09 19.82
C ARG A 468 5.55 -45.15 18.78
N ILE A 469 5.67 -43.84 18.99
CA ILE A 469 5.22 -42.83 18.02
C ILE A 469 6.11 -42.86 16.78
N ALA A 470 7.43 -42.99 16.94
CA ALA A 470 8.36 -43.09 15.83
C ALA A 470 8.05 -44.31 14.94
N LEU A 471 7.79 -45.48 15.54
CA LEU A 471 7.36 -46.67 14.81
C LEU A 471 6.01 -46.47 14.10
N LEU A 472 5.04 -45.82 14.76
CA LEU A 472 3.76 -45.46 14.13
C LEU A 472 3.95 -44.51 12.94
N LEU A 473 4.84 -43.52 13.06
CA LEU A 473 5.15 -42.58 11.99
C LEU A 473 5.79 -43.27 10.79
N VAL A 474 6.74 -44.20 11.02
CA VAL A 474 7.35 -45.01 9.94
C VAL A 474 6.31 -45.89 9.26
N PHE A 475 5.42 -46.52 10.03
CA PHE A 475 4.31 -47.30 9.48
C PHE A 475 3.37 -46.43 8.63
N MET A 476 2.93 -45.28 9.14
CA MET A 476 2.09 -44.34 8.40
C MET A 476 2.78 -43.81 7.13
N ALA A 477 4.10 -43.56 7.19
CA ALA A 477 4.88 -43.17 6.03
C ALA A 477 4.91 -44.27 4.96
N ALA A 478 5.06 -45.53 5.34
CA ALA A 478 4.97 -46.66 4.42
C ALA A 478 3.58 -46.75 3.77
N VAL A 479 2.50 -46.61 4.56
CA VAL A 479 1.13 -46.61 4.02
C VAL A 479 0.94 -45.47 3.01
N LEU A 480 1.45 -44.26 3.30
CA LEU A 480 1.37 -43.12 2.38
C LEU A 480 2.18 -43.33 1.09
N ALA A 481 3.31 -44.03 1.16
CA ALA A 481 4.17 -44.31 0.00
C ALA A 481 3.57 -45.37 -0.93
N PHE A 482 2.90 -46.38 -0.38
CA PHE A 482 2.40 -47.53 -1.15
C PHE A 482 0.91 -47.45 -1.52
N LEU A 483 0.08 -46.73 -0.76
CA LEU A 483 -1.35 -46.61 -1.06
C LEU A 483 -1.63 -45.33 -1.89
N PRO A 484 -2.33 -45.44 -3.03
CA PRO A 484 -2.83 -44.28 -3.74
C PRO A 484 -3.69 -43.40 -2.83
N ILE A 485 -3.48 -42.07 -2.91
CA ILE A 485 -4.19 -41.05 -2.11
C ILE A 485 -5.71 -41.24 -2.12
N ARG A 486 -6.30 -41.78 -3.19
CA ARG A 486 -7.75 -42.02 -3.30
C ARG A 486 -8.27 -43.03 -2.29
N TYR A 487 -7.53 -44.09 -2.02
CA TYR A 487 -7.94 -45.10 -1.04
C TYR A 487 -7.77 -44.59 0.39
N LEU A 488 -6.71 -43.81 0.63
CA LEU A 488 -6.48 -43.12 1.90
C LEU A 488 -7.60 -42.13 2.21
N THR A 489 -8.02 -41.32 1.25
CA THR A 489 -9.12 -40.37 1.45
C THR A 489 -10.46 -41.07 1.69
N THR A 490 -10.74 -42.18 0.97
CA THR A 490 -11.93 -43.00 1.25
C THR A 490 -11.88 -43.61 2.66
N LEU A 491 -10.74 -44.17 3.07
CA LEU A 491 -10.56 -44.77 4.39
C LEU A 491 -10.77 -43.75 5.51
N ILE A 492 -10.14 -42.57 5.39
CA ILE A 492 -10.28 -41.47 6.35
C ILE A 492 -11.74 -40.99 6.43
N PHE A 493 -12.40 -40.84 5.28
CA PHE A 493 -13.80 -40.42 5.23
C PHE A 493 -14.74 -41.43 5.90
N VAL A 494 -14.61 -42.72 5.57
CA VAL A 494 -15.41 -43.80 6.18
C VAL A 494 -15.16 -43.87 7.68
N GLU A 495 -13.91 -43.76 8.12
CA GLU A 495 -13.56 -43.77 9.55
C GLU A 495 -14.19 -42.59 10.30
N ALA A 496 -14.07 -41.38 9.75
CA ALA A 496 -14.63 -40.18 10.35
C ALA A 496 -16.17 -40.22 10.39
N PHE A 497 -16.80 -40.64 9.30
CA PHE A 497 -18.26 -40.63 9.17
C PHE A 497 -18.94 -41.77 9.95
N THR A 498 -18.31 -42.95 10.06
CA THR A 498 -18.87 -44.09 10.82
C THR A 498 -18.61 -44.02 12.32
N ARG A 499 -17.85 -43.01 12.79
CA ARG A 499 -17.46 -42.87 14.20
C ARG A 499 -18.66 -42.76 15.16
N GLN A 500 -19.73 -42.11 14.72
CA GLN A 500 -20.96 -41.94 15.49
C GLN A 500 -22.01 -43.03 15.21
N MET A 501 -21.72 -43.98 14.32
CA MET A 501 -22.64 -45.04 13.94
C MET A 501 -22.99 -45.91 15.16
N PRO A 502 -24.27 -46.18 15.45
CA PRO A 502 -24.70 -46.84 16.69
C PRO A 502 -24.05 -48.21 16.91
N LEU A 503 -23.82 -48.99 15.84
CA LEU A 503 -23.16 -50.31 15.92
C LEU A 503 -21.67 -50.25 16.30
N ARG A 504 -21.00 -49.12 16.02
CA ARG A 504 -19.54 -48.95 16.18
C ARG A 504 -19.17 -47.96 17.30
N LYS A 505 -20.12 -47.13 17.72
CA LYS A 505 -19.91 -46.00 18.66
C LYS A 505 -19.19 -46.42 19.94
N ASP A 506 -19.61 -47.52 20.57
CA ASP A 506 -19.00 -48.00 21.82
C ASP A 506 -17.53 -48.38 21.65
N SER A 507 -17.17 -48.99 20.51
CA SER A 507 -15.80 -49.36 20.19
C SER A 507 -14.93 -48.13 19.91
N SER A 508 -15.49 -47.15 19.17
CA SER A 508 -14.84 -45.88 18.87
C SER A 508 -14.59 -45.09 20.16
N ASP A 509 -15.61 -44.92 20.99
CA ASP A 509 -15.51 -44.17 22.24
C ASP A 509 -14.49 -44.82 23.19
N ARG A 510 -14.41 -46.15 23.20
CA ARG A 510 -13.36 -46.87 23.94
C ARG A 510 -11.96 -46.53 23.45
N LEU A 511 -11.73 -46.45 22.14
CA LEU A 511 -10.44 -46.05 21.57
C LEU A 511 -10.11 -44.58 21.87
N VAL A 512 -11.09 -43.69 21.77
CA VAL A 512 -10.94 -42.27 22.06
C VAL A 512 -10.62 -42.03 23.53
N ARG A 513 -11.25 -42.77 24.44
CA ARG A 513 -10.93 -42.75 25.87
C ARG A 513 -9.49 -43.20 26.11
N ARG A 514 -9.06 -44.33 25.53
CA ARG A 514 -7.67 -44.80 25.65
C ARG A 514 -6.65 -43.81 25.11
N ALA A 515 -6.94 -43.18 23.96
CA ALA A 515 -6.08 -42.14 23.39
C ALA A 515 -6.00 -40.91 24.30
N ARG A 516 -7.11 -40.51 24.91
CA ARG A 516 -7.17 -39.41 25.88
C ARG A 516 -6.40 -39.74 27.15
N GLU A 517 -6.60 -40.92 27.72
CA GLU A 517 -5.87 -41.42 28.89
C GLU A 517 -4.36 -41.47 28.63
N TRP A 518 -3.97 -41.95 27.45
CA TRP A 518 -2.57 -41.94 27.02
C TRP A 518 -2.02 -40.51 26.89
N TRP A 519 -2.78 -39.59 26.28
CA TRP A 519 -2.38 -38.19 26.12
C TRP A 519 -2.21 -37.44 27.45
N ILE A 520 -3.05 -37.76 28.45
CA ILE A 520 -2.96 -37.17 29.79
C ILE A 520 -1.66 -37.59 30.49
N ARG A 521 -1.18 -38.82 30.27
CA ARG A 521 0.06 -39.36 30.86
C ARG A 521 1.35 -38.67 30.38
N ILE A 522 1.31 -37.96 29.26
CA ILE A 522 2.49 -37.29 28.70
C ILE A 522 2.74 -35.98 29.46
N PRO A 523 3.90 -35.81 30.13
CA PRO A 523 4.22 -34.57 30.83
C PRO A 523 4.52 -33.43 29.84
N ALA A 524 4.27 -32.19 30.24
CA ALA A 524 4.67 -31.01 29.47
C ALA A 524 6.16 -30.69 29.73
N ALA A 525 6.89 -30.27 28.70
CA ALA A 525 8.28 -29.84 28.87
C ALA A 525 8.36 -28.63 29.82
N PRO A 526 9.32 -28.60 30.78
CA PRO A 526 9.42 -27.51 31.73
C PRO A 526 9.82 -26.21 31.04
N VAL A 527 9.17 -25.11 31.42
CA VAL A 527 9.45 -23.76 30.91
C VAL A 527 9.92 -22.90 32.07
N GLN A 528 11.13 -22.34 31.95
CA GLN A 528 11.60 -21.30 32.86
C GLN A 528 11.32 -19.95 32.21
N LEU A 529 10.38 -19.20 32.78
CA LEU A 529 10.14 -17.82 32.39
C LEU A 529 11.27 -16.99 33.02
N ILE A 530 12.27 -16.63 32.21
CA ILE A 530 13.26 -15.64 32.61
C ILE A 530 12.51 -14.31 32.71
N LYS A 531 12.07 -13.95 33.91
CA LYS A 531 11.64 -12.59 34.18
C LYS A 531 12.88 -11.72 34.02
N THR A 532 12.89 -10.82 33.05
CA THR A 532 13.93 -9.81 32.92
C THR A 532 13.93 -8.98 34.21
N ASP A 533 14.92 -9.21 35.06
CA ASP A 533 15.13 -8.42 36.27
C ASP A 533 15.32 -6.95 35.88
N ALA A 534 14.32 -6.13 36.19
CA ALA A 534 14.38 -4.67 36.16
C ALA A 534 15.29 -4.11 37.28
N LYS A 535 16.46 -4.74 37.50
CA LYS A 535 17.49 -4.33 38.47
C LYS A 535 18.89 -4.45 37.87
N LYS A 536 19.15 -3.71 36.79
CA LYS A 536 20.50 -3.23 36.44
C LYS A 536 20.44 -1.78 35.94
N LYS A 537 20.05 -0.87 36.83
CA LYS A 537 20.49 0.54 36.82
C LYS A 537 20.73 0.96 38.28
N LYS A 538 21.89 0.57 38.80
CA LYS A 538 22.64 1.25 39.87
C LYS A 538 24.02 0.59 39.94
N LYS A 539 24.90 1.07 39.09
CA LYS A 539 26.28 1.41 39.44
C LYS A 539 26.72 2.52 38.51
#